data_AF-A0A7K0Q783-F1
#
_entry.id   AF-A0A7K0Q783-F1
#
_cell.length_a   1.000
_cell.length_b   1.000
_cell.length_c   1.000
_cell.angle_alpha   90.00
_cell.angle_beta   90.00
_cell.angle_gamma   90.00
#
_symmetry.space_group_name_H-M   'P 1'
#
loop_
_entity.id
_entity.type
_entity.pdbx_description
1 polymer ?
#
loop_
_entity_poly.entity_id
_entity_poly.type
_entity_poly.pdbx_seq_one_letter_code
_entity_poly.pdbx_strand_id
1 'polypeptide(L)'
;MVLIPLLILFLIGVEIIVATNLRNQYAAIAQGDASSRAISGLVYSSDEIIELDSPDPFAHIRVLITHHRAGLPQLVPGLIALIGGSPAIDVKGAAIMEPGNG
;
A
#
# COMPACT_ATOMS: atom_id res chain seq x y z
N MET A 1 -39.91 -10.78 -6.14
CA MET A 1 -38.83 -10.36 -7.07
C MET A 1 -38.02 -9.21 -6.47
N VAL A 2 -37.31 -9.45 -5.36
CA VAL A 2 -36.46 -8.43 -4.68
C VAL A 2 -35.17 -9.01 -4.08
N LEU A 3 -35.07 -10.33 -3.99
CA LEU A 3 -33.95 -11.03 -3.38
C LEU A 3 -32.64 -10.80 -4.15
N ILE A 4 -32.68 -10.84 -5.48
CA ILE A 4 -31.49 -10.66 -6.32
C ILE A 4 -30.88 -9.26 -6.14
N PRO A 5 -31.64 -8.15 -6.28
CA PRO A 5 -31.11 -6.82 -5.98
C PRO A 5 -30.55 -6.67 -4.56
N LEU A 6 -31.24 -7.23 -3.56
CA LEU A 6 -30.80 -7.15 -2.17
C LEU A 6 -29.49 -7.89 -1.93
N LEU A 7 -29.31 -9.06 -2.55
CA LEU A 7 -28.09 -9.86 -2.45
C LEU A 7 -26.91 -9.15 -3.12
N ILE A 8 -27.12 -8.52 -4.27
CA ILE A 8 -26.07 -7.72 -4.94
C ILE A 8 -25.63 -6.56 -4.05
N LEU A 9 -26.60 -5.82 -3.48
CA LEU A 9 -26.28 -4.70 -2.58
C LEU A 9 -25.52 -5.18 -1.33
N PHE A 10 -25.92 -6.32 -0.77
CA PHE A 10 -25.22 -6.95 0.35
C PHE A 10 -23.77 -7.30 -0.02
N LEU A 11 -23.55 -7.97 -1.16
CA LEU A 11 -22.21 -8.36 -1.61
C LEU A 11 -21.31 -7.15 -1.88
N ILE A 12 -21.85 -6.07 -2.46
CA ILE A 12 -21.11 -4.80 -2.63
C ILE A 12 -20.66 -4.26 -1.26
N GLY A 13 -21.54 -4.27 -0.27
CA GLY A 13 -21.22 -3.82 1.08
C GLY A 13 -20.09 -4.65 1.71
N VAL A 14 -20.16 -5.98 1.58
CA VAL A 14 -19.08 -6.87 2.06
C VAL A 14 -17.77 -6.59 1.32
N GLU A 15 -17.81 -6.37 0.01
CA GLU A 15 -16.62 -6.09 -0.80
C GLU A 15 -15.92 -4.80 -0.38
N ILE A 16 -16.67 -3.74 -0.07
CA ILE A 16 -16.12 -2.47 0.44
C ILE A 16 -15.45 -2.67 1.81
N ILE A 17 -16.07 -3.44 2.71
CA ILE A 17 -15.53 -3.72 4.05
C ILE A 17 -14.22 -4.50 3.94
N VAL A 18 -14.21 -5.58 3.15
CA VAL A 18 -13.04 -6.42 2.92
C VAL A 18 -11.92 -5.62 2.27
N ALA A 19 -12.23 -4.84 1.22
CA ALA A 19 -11.27 -3.98 0.53
C ALA A 19 -10.59 -2.99 1.49
N THR A 20 -11.38 -2.34 2.34
CA THR A 20 -10.88 -1.37 3.31
C THR A 20 -9.99 -2.03 4.35
N ASN A 21 -10.42 -3.18 4.87
CA ASN A 21 -9.64 -3.91 5.88
C ASN A 21 -8.31 -4.40 5.32
N LEU A 22 -8.30 -4.97 4.11
CA LEU A 22 -7.07 -5.39 3.43
C LEU A 22 -6.15 -4.19 3.13
N ARG A 23 -6.70 -3.07 2.65
CA ARG A 23 -5.92 -1.85 2.41
C ARG A 23 -5.22 -1.37 3.68
N ASN A 24 -5.91 -1.38 4.82
CA ASN A 24 -5.34 -0.96 6.09
C ASN A 24 -4.26 -1.94 6.59
N GLN A 25 -4.48 -3.25 6.46
CA GLN A 25 -3.47 -4.25 6.79
C GLN A 25 -2.20 -4.07 5.95
N TYR A 26 -2.35 -3.96 4.62
CA TYR A 26 -1.20 -3.77 3.74
C TYR A 26 -0.48 -2.44 3.98
N ALA A 27 -1.21 -1.37 4.33
CA ALA A 27 -0.59 -0.10 4.67
C ALA A 27 0.27 -0.21 5.94
N ALA A 28 -0.21 -0.94 6.95
CA ALA A 28 0.56 -1.20 8.17
C ALA A 28 1.81 -2.05 7.87
N ILE A 29 1.70 -3.06 7.01
CA ILE A 29 2.85 -3.86 6.56
C ILE A 29 3.86 -3.00 5.82
N ALA A 30 3.43 -2.22 4.82
CA ALA A 30 4.32 -1.34 4.07
C ALA A 30 5.05 -0.35 5.00
N GLN A 31 4.33 0.26 5.94
CA GLN A 31 4.92 1.16 6.94
C GLN A 31 5.94 0.46 7.86
N GLY A 32 5.63 -0.76 8.30
CA GLY A 32 6.54 -1.60 9.09
C GLY A 32 7.82 -1.94 8.33
N ASP A 33 7.69 -2.34 7.06
CA ASP A 33 8.81 -2.60 6.16
C ASP A 33 9.67 -1.36 5.96
N ALA A 34 9.06 -0.19 5.70
CA ALA A 34 9.78 1.06 5.53
C ALA A 34 10.60 1.37 6.79
N SER A 35 9.99 1.23 7.97
CA SER A 35 10.62 1.51 9.24
C SER A 35 11.79 0.56 9.53
N SER A 36 11.59 -0.74 9.33
CA SER A 36 12.62 -1.76 9.55
C SER A 36 13.81 -1.59 8.59
N ARG A 37 13.54 -1.30 7.33
CA ARG A 37 14.57 -1.10 6.29
C ARG A 37 15.32 0.22 6.45
N ALA A 38 14.64 1.29 6.86
CA ALA A 38 15.28 2.57 7.14
C ALA A 38 16.27 2.49 8.31
N ILE A 39 15.96 1.68 9.34
CA ILE A 39 16.87 1.44 10.48
C ILE A 39 18.03 0.51 10.08
N SER A 40 17.73 -0.57 9.35
CA SER A 40 18.75 -1.56 8.98
C SER A 40 19.64 -1.14 7.81
N GLY A 41 19.24 -0.13 7.04
CA GLY A 41 19.90 0.28 5.80
C GLY A 41 19.72 -0.71 4.64
N LEU A 42 18.90 -1.76 4.80
CA LEU A 42 18.66 -2.78 3.77
C LEU A 42 17.58 -2.30 2.80
N VAL A 43 18.00 -1.69 1.69
CA VAL A 43 17.11 -1.23 0.62
C VAL A 43 16.98 -2.26 -0.48
N TYR A 44 15.75 -2.53 -0.92
CA TYR A 44 15.47 -3.42 -2.04
C TYR A 44 15.21 -2.63 -3.33
N SER A 45 15.35 -3.28 -4.49
CA SER A 45 15.09 -2.66 -5.79
C SER A 45 13.63 -2.22 -6.01
N SER A 46 12.71 -2.69 -5.17
CA SER A 46 11.30 -2.29 -5.16
C SER A 46 11.03 -0.98 -4.40
N ASP A 47 12.02 -0.50 -3.66
CA ASP A 47 11.87 0.63 -2.77
C ASP A 47 12.33 1.92 -3.48
N GLU A 48 11.68 3.02 -3.14
CA GLU A 48 11.98 4.35 -3.67
C GLU A 48 12.71 5.14 -2.58
N ILE A 49 13.88 5.71 -2.91
CA ILE A 49 14.61 6.60 -2.01
C ILE A 49 14.47 8.03 -2.52
N ILE A 50 13.98 8.92 -1.66
CA ILE A 50 13.94 10.36 -1.92
C ILE A 50 14.98 11.02 -1.02
N GLU A 51 16.00 11.63 -1.61
CA GLU A 51 16.95 12.45 -0.89
C GLU A 51 16.33 13.82 -0.61
N LEU A 52 16.33 14.25 0.66
CA LEU A 52 15.85 15.58 1.03
C LEU A 52 17.03 16.55 0.97
N ASP A 53 16.86 17.65 0.23
CA ASP A 53 17.83 18.74 0.23
C ASP A 53 17.96 19.32 1.66
N SER A 54 19.13 19.11 2.26
CA SER A 54 19.49 19.71 3.54
C SER A 54 20.49 20.85 3.33
N PRO A 55 20.31 22.00 3.99
CA PRO A 55 21.32 23.06 4.03
C PRO A 55 22.63 22.61 4.69
N ASP A 56 22.60 21.54 5.49
CA ASP A 56 23.75 20.97 6.17
C ASP A 56 24.32 19.78 5.35
N PRO A 57 25.55 19.88 4.82
CA PRO A 57 26.22 18.83 4.05
C PRO A 57 26.44 17.51 4.82
N PHE A 58 26.28 17.50 6.14
CA PHE A 58 26.44 16.30 6.96
C PHE A 58 25.11 15.64 7.32
N ALA A 59 23.99 16.31 7.05
CA ALA A 59 22.65 15.81 7.28
C ALA A 59 22.01 15.35 5.97
N HIS A 60 22.54 14.28 5.36
CA HIS A 60 21.91 13.62 4.20
C HIS A 60 20.70 12.80 4.66
N ILE A 61 19.58 13.47 4.92
CA ILE A 61 18.34 12.81 5.31
C ILE A 61 17.70 12.22 4.06
N ARG A 62 17.39 10.92 4.11
CA ARG A 62 16.72 10.22 3.00
C ARG A 62 15.37 9.69 3.47
N VAL A 63 14.34 9.78 2.64
CA VAL A 63 13.06 9.09 2.86
C VAL A 63 13.08 7.80 2.07
N LEU A 64 12.90 6.68 2.76
CA LEU A 64 12.65 5.39 2.16
C LEU A 64 11.14 5.18 2.01
N ILE A 65 10.69 4.91 0.81
CA ILE A 65 9.32 4.57 0.46
C ILE A 65 9.26 3.10 0.06
N THR A 66 8.45 2.32 0.76
CA THR A 66 8.17 0.92 0.42
C THR A 66 6.82 0.81 -0.24
N HIS A 67 6.67 -0.20 -1.09
CA HIS A 67 5.43 -0.46 -1.81
C HIS A 67 4.88 -1.83 -1.46
N HIS A 68 3.57 -1.90 -1.29
CA HIS A 68 2.86 -3.17 -1.19
C HIS A 68 1.67 -3.18 -2.14
N ARG A 69 1.68 -4.13 -3.09
CA ARG A 69 0.64 -4.25 -4.11
C ARG A 69 0.03 -5.65 -4.09
N ALA A 70 -1.29 -5.71 -4.00
CA ALA A 70 -2.06 -6.96 -4.00
C ALA A 70 -3.32 -6.84 -4.85
N GLY A 71 -3.78 -7.94 -5.44
CA GLY A 71 -5.07 -7.98 -6.14
C GLY A 71 -6.23 -7.86 -5.15
N LEU A 72 -7.29 -7.13 -5.52
CA LEU A 72 -8.49 -7.07 -4.71
C LEU A 72 -9.32 -8.37 -4.91
N PRO A 73 -9.77 -9.04 -3.85
CA PRO A 73 -10.67 -10.19 -3.98
C PRO A 73 -12.00 -9.79 -4.60
N GLN A 74 -12.50 -10.57 -5.57
CA GLN A 74 -13.81 -10.34 -6.18
C GLN A 74 -14.90 -11.13 -5.45
N LEU A 75 -15.83 -10.43 -4.82
CA LEU A 75 -16.97 -11.03 -4.11
C LEU A 75 -18.26 -10.92 -4.94
N VAL A 76 -18.43 -9.83 -5.70
CA VAL A 76 -19.52 -9.65 -6.65
C VAL A 76 -19.11 -10.14 -8.05
N PRO A 77 -19.72 -11.22 -8.58
CA PRO A 77 -19.45 -11.67 -9.94
C PRO A 77 -19.76 -10.59 -10.98
N GLY A 78 -18.89 -10.40 -11.97
CA GLY A 78 -19.09 -9.44 -13.06
C GLY A 78 -18.81 -7.97 -12.72
N LEU A 79 -18.56 -7.61 -11.46
CA LEU A 79 -18.25 -6.22 -11.08
C LEU A 79 -16.95 -5.71 -11.71
N ILE A 80 -15.91 -6.53 -11.76
CA ILE A 80 -14.64 -6.23 -12.45
C ILE A 80 -14.86 -5.94 -13.95
N ALA A 81 -15.74 -6.72 -14.59
CA ALA A 81 -16.07 -6.52 -16.01
C ALA A 81 -16.82 -5.20 -16.26
N LEU A 82 -17.60 -4.72 -15.27
CA LEU A 82 -18.29 -3.44 -15.33
C LEU A 82 -17.34 -2.24 -15.12
N ILE A 83 -16.31 -2.40 -14.28
CA ILE A 83 -15.37 -1.33 -13.91
C ILE A 83 -14.22 -1.19 -14.93
N GLY A 84 -14.01 -2.18 -15.81
CA GLY A 84 -13.09 -2.06 -16.94
C GLY A 84 -11.60 -2.25 -16.58
N GLY A 85 -11.29 -2.91 -15.46
CA GLY A 85 -9.91 -3.19 -15.05
C GLY A 85 -9.83 -4.13 -13.86
N SER A 86 -8.64 -4.68 -13.59
CA SER A 86 -8.39 -5.51 -12.40
C SER A 86 -8.15 -4.60 -11.19
N PRO A 87 -9.07 -4.54 -10.21
CA PRO A 87 -8.88 -3.72 -9.03
C PRO A 87 -7.68 -4.24 -8.24
N ALA A 88 -6.84 -3.32 -7.79
CA ALA A 88 -5.66 -3.64 -7.01
C ALA A 88 -5.58 -2.72 -5.80
N ILE A 89 -5.09 -3.25 -4.70
CA ILE A 89 -4.65 -2.49 -3.55
C ILE A 89 -3.19 -2.13 -3.81
N ASP A 90 -2.89 -0.84 -3.80
CA ASP A 90 -1.54 -0.30 -3.87
C ASP A 90 -1.37 0.68 -2.72
N VAL A 91 -0.46 0.37 -1.80
CA VAL A 91 -0.20 1.16 -0.59
C VAL A 91 1.30 1.39 -0.44
N LYS A 92 1.63 2.56 0.10
CA LYS A 92 3.01 2.97 0.35
C LYS A 92 3.25 3.11 1.84
N GLY A 93 4.42 2.67 2.30
CA GLY A 93 4.99 3.02 3.60
C GLY A 93 6.10 4.03 3.41
N ALA A 94 6.36 4.88 4.40
CA ALA A 94 7.44 5.85 4.35
C ALA A 94 8.18 5.94 5.68
N ALA A 95 9.51 5.95 5.65
CA ALA A 95 10.35 6.11 6.83
C ALA A 95 11.58 6.95 6.52
N ILE A 96 12.08 7.65 7.54
CA ILE A 96 13.30 8.43 7.44
C ILE A 96 14.49 7.51 7.69
N MET A 97 15.44 7.53 6.77
CA MET A 97 16.69 6.78 6.83
C MET A 97 17.81 7.73 7.25
N GLU A 98 18.62 7.25 8.19
CA GLU A 98 19.80 7.97 8.64
C GLU A 98 20.90 7.95 7.57
N PRO A 99 21.78 8.98 7.54
CA PRO A 99 22.98 8.94 6.73
C PRO A 99 23.83 7.74 7.16
N GLY A 100 24.16 6.85 6.23
CA GLY A 100 25.07 5.74 6.53
C GLY A 100 26.49 6.29 6.71
N ASN A 101 27.14 5.95 7.81
CA ASN A 101 28.57 6.17 7.99
C ASN A 101 29.34 5.20 7.07
N GLY A 102 29.53 5.59 5.80
CA GLY A 102 30.41 4.92 4.84
C GLY A 102 31.49 5.87 4.38
#